data_AF-A0A4V2XKX1-F1
#
_entry.id   AF-A0A4V2XKX1-F1
#
_cell.length_a   1.000
_cell.length_b   1.000
_cell.length_c   1.000
_cell.angle_alpha   90.00
_cell.angle_beta   90.00
_cell.angle_gamma   90.00
#
_symmetry.space_group_name_H-M   'P 1'
#
loop_
_entity.id
_entity.type
_entity.pdbx_description
1 polymer ?
#
loop_
_entity_poly.entity_id
_entity_poly.type
_entity_poly.pdbx_seq_one_letter_code
_entity_poly.pdbx_strand_id
1 'polypeptide(L)' 'MSDTRPTREPGRRRLVLWRHGQTAWNVERRFQGKTDIPLDDTGVQQARRAARLLAGLRPTAL' A
#
# COMPACT_ATOMS: atom_id res chain seq x y z
N MET A 1 -29.31 -0.01 -15.03
CA MET A 1 -28.14 -0.42 -14.22
C MET A 1 -27.47 0.84 -13.70
N SER A 2 -27.84 1.23 -12.48
CA SER A 2 -27.47 2.52 -11.88
C SER A 2 -25.99 2.53 -11.54
N ASP A 3 -25.24 3.44 -12.16
CA ASP A 3 -23.84 3.73 -11.87
C ASP A 3 -23.75 4.46 -10.53
N THR A 4 -23.69 3.70 -9.43
CA THR A 4 -23.53 4.23 -8.07
C THR A 4 -22.08 4.68 -7.84
N ARG A 5 -21.65 5.76 -8.50
CA ARG A 5 -20.41 6.44 -8.10
C ARG A 5 -20.68 7.17 -6.79
N PRO A 6 -19.92 6.91 -5.71
CA PRO A 6 -20.14 7.60 -4.45
C PRO A 6 -19.89 9.11 -4.64
N THR A 7 -20.94 9.90 -4.45
CA THR A 7 -20.89 11.36 -4.43
C THR A 7 -19.87 11.79 -3.37
N ARG A 8 -18.93 12.66 -3.74
CA ARG A 8 -17.91 13.16 -2.80
C ARG A 8 -18.56 14.19 -1.88
N GLU A 9 -18.96 13.75 -0.69
CA GLU A 9 -19.39 14.65 0.40
C GLU A 9 -18.23 15.60 0.79
N PRO A 10 -18.43 16.93 0.76
CA PRO A 10 -17.45 17.88 1.25
C PRO A 10 -17.13 17.59 2.72
N GLY A 11 -15.84 17.39 3.04
CA GLY A 11 -15.37 17.07 4.40
C GLY A 11 -15.03 15.59 4.65
N ARG A 12 -15.36 14.67 3.74
CA ARG A 12 -15.01 13.24 3.91
C ARG A 12 -13.55 12.97 3.53
N ARG A 13 -12.69 12.81 4.53
CA ARG A 13 -11.29 12.37 4.34
C ARG A 13 -11.25 10.85 4.12
N ARG A 14 -10.42 10.41 3.18
CA ARG A 14 -10.16 8.98 2.92
C ARG A 14 -8.74 8.65 3.37
N LEU A 15 -8.61 7.79 4.37
CA LEU A 15 -7.35 7.21 4.79
C LEU A 15 -7.10 5.91 4.02
N VAL A 16 -5.88 5.75 3.50
CA VAL A 16 -5.45 4.51 2.84
C VAL A 16 -4.29 3.94 3.65
N LEU A 17 -4.48 2.76 4.21
CA LEU A 17 -3.44 2.04 4.94
C LEU A 17 -2.83 0.99 4.02
N TRP A 18 -1.51 1.05 3.85
CA TRP A 18 -0.78 0.10 3.01
C TRP A 18 0.36 -0.52 3.80
N ARG A 19 0.44 -1.85 3.78
CA ARG A 19 1.53 -2.61 4.39
C ARG A 19 2.71 -2.71 3.42
N HIS A 20 3.93 -2.60 3.94
CA HIS A 20 5.16 -2.78 3.15
C HIS A 20 5.20 -4.14 2.44
N GLY A 21 5.97 -4.20 1.35
CA GLY A 21 6.16 -5.42 0.57
C GLY A 21 6.98 -6.49 1.31
N GLN A 22 7.09 -7.65 0.68
CA GLN A 22 7.86 -8.78 1.18
C GLN A 22 9.34 -8.44 1.38
N THR A 23 9.93 -9.01 2.44
CA THR A 23 11.36 -8.97 2.72
C THR A 23 11.90 -10.40 2.79
N ALA A 24 13.22 -10.56 2.62
CA ALA A 24 13.88 -11.87 2.73
C ALA A 24 13.56 -12.59 4.06
N TRP A 25 13.38 -11.83 5.15
CA TRP A 25 13.06 -12.41 6.46
C TRP A 25 11.60 -12.84 6.61
N ASN A 26 10.66 -12.27 5.83
CA ASN A 26 9.31 -12.82 5.76
C ASN A 26 9.31 -14.23 5.17
N VAL A 27 10.21 -14.50 4.22
CA VAL A 27 10.40 -15.84 3.64
C VAL A 27 10.98 -16.80 4.68
N GLU A 28 11.99 -16.35 5.44
CA GLU A 28 12.68 -17.16 6.45
C GLU A 28 11.90 -17.34 7.76
N ARG A 29 10.69 -16.76 7.88
CA ARG A 29 9.86 -16.75 9.11
C ARG A 29 10.63 -16.32 10.36
N ARG A 30 11.64 -15.47 10.20
CA ARG A 30 12.43 -14.92 11.32
C ARG A 30 11.66 -13.78 11.98
N PHE A 31 11.58 -13.81 13.31
CA PHE A 31 10.96 -12.75 14.09
C PHE A 31 11.81 -11.47 13.99
N GLN A 32 11.26 -10.42 13.38
CA GLN A 32 11.90 -9.09 13.34
C GLN A 32 11.55 -8.33 14.62
N GLY A 33 12.57 -7.92 15.37
CA GLY A 33 12.44 -6.92 16.43
C GLY A 33 12.30 -5.51 15.84
N LYS A 34 13.43 -4.83 15.57
CA LYS A 34 13.52 -3.43 15.10
C LYS A 34 14.45 -3.23 13.89
N THR A 35 14.82 -4.30 13.19
CA THR A 35 15.77 -4.22 12.07
C THR A 35 15.04 -3.77 10.81
N ASP A 36 15.49 -2.68 10.19
CA ASP A 36 15.01 -2.23 8.89
C ASP A 36 15.60 -3.15 7.81
N ILE A 37 14.76 -3.98 7.21
CA ILE A 37 15.20 -5.02 6.27
C ILE A 37 14.71 -4.62 4.89
N PRO A 38 15.61 -4.56 3.89
CA PRO A 38 15.22 -4.19 2.55
C PRO A 38 14.19 -5.16 1.98
N LEU A 39 13.33 -4.63 1.10
CA LEU A 39 12.43 -5.44 0.29
C LEU A 39 13.26 -6.41 -0.56
N ASP A 40 12.76 -7.63 -0.72
CA ASP A 40 13.29 -8.52 -1.75
C ASP A 40 12.73 -8.12 -3.14
N ASP A 41 13.19 -8.77 -4.20
CA ASP A 41 12.72 -8.47 -5.56
C ASP A 41 11.20 -8.58 -5.67
N THR A 42 10.58 -9.52 -4.96
CA THR A 42 9.12 -9.67 -4.92
C THR A 42 8.47 -8.48 -4.23
N GLY A 43 9.01 -8.04 -3.09
CA GLY A 43 8.57 -6.86 -2.35
C GLY A 43 8.68 -5.59 -3.17
N VAL A 44 9.74 -5.43 -3.96
CA VAL A 44 9.91 -4.30 -4.88
C VAL A 44 8.83 -4.32 -5.97
N GLN A 45 8.52 -5.49 -6.54
CA GLN A 45 7.44 -5.58 -7.54
C GLN A 45 6.06 -5.33 -6.93
N GLN A 46 5.82 -5.79 -5.70
CA GLN A 46 4.61 -5.48 -4.94
C GLN A 46 4.47 -3.98 -4.72
N ALA A 47 5.55 -3.31 -4.30
CA ALA A 47 5.59 -1.86 -4.11
C ALA A 47 5.29 -1.11 -5.41
N ARG A 48 5.90 -1.51 -6.53
CA ARG A 48 5.64 -0.92 -7.85
C ARG A 48 4.18 -1.09 -8.29
N ARG A 49 3.58 -2.25 -8.04
CA ARG A 49 2.16 -2.50 -8.35
C ARG A 49 1.24 -1.65 -7.47
N ALA A 50 1.51 -1.60 -6.17
CA ALA A 50 0.74 -0.79 -5.23
C ALA A 50 0.81 0.69 -5.58
N ALA A 51 1.99 1.22 -5.92
CA ALA A 51 2.17 2.61 -6.32
C ALA A 51 1.26 3.00 -7.51
N ARG A 52 1.14 2.13 -8.52
CA ARG A 52 0.23 2.37 -9.67
C ARG A 52 -1.25 2.45 -9.24
N LEU A 53 -1.67 1.59 -8.32
CA LEU A 53 -3.04 1.58 -7.81
C LEU A 53 -3.32 2.80 -6.91
N LEU A 54 -2.38 3.13 -6.03
CA LEU A 54 -2.48 4.27 -5.10
C LEU A 54 -2.47 5.61 -5.84
N ALA A 55 -1.69 5.74 -6.93
CA ALA A 55 -1.71 6.94 -7.76
C ALA A 55 -3.11 7.23 -8.33
N GLY A 56 -3.87 6.18 -8.70
CA GLY A 56 -5.26 6.31 -9.14
C GLY A 56 -6.21 6.85 -8.06
N LEU A 57 -5.85 6.70 -6.78
CA LEU A 57 -6.62 7.23 -5.65
C LEU A 57 -6.38 8.72 -5.40
N ARG A 58 -5.41 9.35 -6.09
CA ARG A 58 -5.05 10.77 -5.92
C ARG A 58 -4.86 11.15 -4.44
N PRO A 59 -3.92 10.51 -3.72
CA PRO A 59 -3.60 10.88 -2.36
C PRO A 59 -3.12 12.34 -2.33
N THR A 60 -3.54 13.09 -1.32
CA THR A 60 -3.19 14.50 -1.13
C THR A 60 -2.19 14.70 0.01
N ALA A 61 -1.86 13.64 0.75
CA ALA A 61 -0.90 13.63 1.86
C ALA A 61 -0.34 12.19 2.04
N LEU A 62 0.86 12.08 2.64
CA LEU A 62 1.56 10.85 2.99
C LEU A 62 1.85 10.79 4.48
#